data_AF-A0A1M6B4Z8-F1
#
_entry.id   AF-A0A1M6B4Z8-F1
#
_cell.length_a   1.000
_cell.length_b   1.000
_cell.length_c   1.000
_cell.angle_alpha   90.00
_cell.angle_beta   90.00
_cell.angle_gamma   90.00
#
_symmetry.space_group_name_H-M   'P 1'
#
loop_
_entity.id
_entity.type
_entity.pdbx_description
1 polymer ?
#
loop_
_entity_poly.entity_id
_entity_poly.type
_entity_poly.pdbx_seq_one_letter_code
_entity_poly.pdbx_strand_id
1 'polypeptide(L)'
;MRYFPIVFIVFFILFLIEVITTIKKRSEAGEMLIYATYESRASEPFNLIGGFIIVLLYLWILYKQLKRVVPLLYPQYLDKWYQIFNRELLERIREGFVEKGMLYESQIIAQFSGFMYLMLFISWIIITFIYAYDYFGKKGICDKAIFLGRSSLYSWNKISCYEWGEHYYKGNKGLKKLHISIKNGKVSRMLTGKDEMKVNLAVRIEDYEKADSILQERITKCEEAVNDKAGAI
;
A
#
# COMPACT_ATOMS: atom_id res chain seq x y z
N MET A 1 -26.44 -5.41 -4.77
CA MET A 1 -25.30 -5.56 -5.72
C MET A 1 -25.23 -4.51 -6.84
N ARG A 2 -26.26 -3.70 -7.15
CA ARG A 2 -26.20 -2.70 -8.25
C ARG A 2 -25.11 -1.62 -8.11
N TYR A 3 -24.75 -1.25 -6.87
CA TYR A 3 -23.75 -0.22 -6.60
C TYR A 3 -22.31 -0.73 -6.61
N PHE A 4 -22.10 -2.05 -6.60
CA PHE A 4 -20.76 -2.63 -6.50
C PHE A 4 -19.83 -2.30 -7.69
N PRO A 5 -20.30 -2.32 -8.96
CA PRO A 5 -19.50 -1.85 -10.09
C PRO A 5 -19.11 -0.37 -9.97
N ILE A 6 -20.01 0.48 -9.43
CA ILE A 6 -19.74 1.90 -9.21
C ILE A 6 -18.65 2.07 -8.15
N VAL A 7 -18.74 1.34 -7.03
CA VAL A 7 -17.71 1.32 -5.98
C VAL A 7 -16.36 0.87 -6.56
N PHE A 8 -16.35 -0.15 -7.41
CA PHE A 8 -15.13 -0.62 -8.06
C PHE A 8 -14.52 0.42 -9.02
N ILE A 9 -15.34 1.14 -9.79
CA ILE A 9 -14.88 2.24 -10.65
C ILE A 9 -14.26 3.37 -9.80
N VAL A 10 -14.91 3.76 -8.71
CA VAL A 10 -14.37 4.78 -7.78
C VAL A 10 -13.04 4.32 -7.20
N PHE A 11 -12.94 3.06 -6.76
CA PHE A 11 -11.69 2.47 -6.29
C PHE A 11 -10.59 2.54 -7.36
N PHE A 12 -10.91 2.21 -8.61
CA PHE A 12 -9.94 2.24 -9.70
C PHE A 12 -9.46 3.67 -10.03
N ILE A 13 -10.36 4.66 -9.99
CA ILE A 13 -9.99 6.07 -10.18
C ILE A 13 -9.04 6.54 -9.07
N LEU A 14 -9.37 6.24 -7.80
CA LEU A 14 -8.50 6.57 -6.66
C LEU A 14 -7.12 5.93 -6.80
N PHE A 15 -7.08 4.66 -7.23
CA PHE A 15 -5.83 3.96 -7.52
C PHE A 15 -5.00 4.68 -8.59
N LEU A 16 -5.60 5.09 -9.71
CA LEU A 16 -4.89 5.81 -10.78
C LEU A 16 -4.32 7.14 -10.30
N ILE A 17 -5.10 7.91 -9.53
CA ILE A 17 -4.63 9.16 -8.91
C ILE A 17 -3.40 8.89 -8.03
N GLU A 18 -3.42 7.79 -7.28
CA GLU A 18 -2.33 7.43 -6.39
C GLU A 18 -1.05 7.00 -7.13
N VAL A 19 -1.19 6.28 -8.25
CA VAL A 19 -0.07 5.96 -9.14
C VAL A 19 0.54 7.24 -9.71
N ILE A 20 -0.28 8.13 -10.27
CA ILE A 20 0.17 9.39 -10.87
C ILE A 20 0.89 10.25 -9.83
N THR A 21 0.31 10.40 -8.64
CA THR A 21 0.93 11.19 -7.56
C THR A 21 2.25 10.57 -7.08
N THR A 22 2.36 9.24 -7.04
CA THR A 22 3.62 8.56 -6.69
C THR A 22 4.71 8.79 -7.74
N ILE A 23 4.38 8.70 -9.02
CA ILE A 23 5.31 8.98 -10.12
C ILE A 23 5.78 10.44 -10.05
N LYS A 24 4.84 11.37 -9.85
CA LYS A 24 5.16 12.80 -9.71
C LYS A 24 6.09 13.06 -8.53
N LYS A 25 5.79 12.51 -7.34
CA LYS A 25 6.66 12.61 -6.16
C LYS A 25 8.06 12.06 -6.42
N ARG A 26 8.17 10.94 -7.14
CA ARG A 26 9.46 10.35 -7.50
C ARG A 26 10.25 11.27 -8.43
N SER A 27 9.60 11.89 -9.40
CA SER A 27 10.21 12.88 -10.29
C SER A 27 10.64 14.14 -9.53
N GLU A 28 9.85 14.60 -8.56
CA GLU A 28 10.15 15.76 -7.72
C GLU A 28 11.32 15.51 -6.75
N ALA A 29 11.48 14.27 -6.28
CA ALA A 29 12.56 13.88 -5.39
C ALA A 29 13.95 14.04 -6.02
N GLY A 30 14.02 13.88 -7.35
CA GLY A 30 15.23 13.92 -8.17
C GLY A 30 16.16 12.71 -7.99
N GLU A 31 17.47 12.91 -8.14
CA GLU A 31 18.44 11.82 -8.16
C GLU A 31 18.69 11.27 -6.75
N MET A 32 18.75 9.94 -6.65
CA MET A 32 19.01 9.26 -5.37
C MET A 32 20.50 9.27 -5.05
N LEU A 33 20.86 9.93 -3.95
CA LEU A 33 22.23 10.08 -3.51
C LEU A 33 22.67 8.96 -2.57
N ILE A 34 21.76 8.53 -1.68
CA ILE A 34 21.99 7.53 -0.64
C ILE A 34 20.73 6.69 -0.43
N TYR A 35 20.91 5.38 -0.25
CA TYR A 35 19.83 4.48 0.11
C TYR A 35 19.57 4.54 1.62
N ALA A 36 18.31 4.77 1.99
CA ALA A 36 17.87 4.74 3.37
C ALA A 36 16.51 4.04 3.46
N THR A 37 16.34 3.18 4.45
CA THR A 37 15.10 2.44 4.67
C THR A 37 14.47 2.84 5.99
N TYR A 38 13.18 2.60 6.18
CA TYR A 38 12.61 2.67 7.52
C TYR A 38 13.31 1.69 8.45
N GLU A 39 13.56 2.10 9.69
CA GLU A 39 14.28 1.29 10.69
C GLU A 39 13.53 -0.03 10.98
N SER A 40 12.21 0.05 11.12
CA SER A 40 11.36 -1.11 11.37
C SER A 40 9.89 -0.75 11.13
N ARG A 41 9.33 -1.26 10.04
CA ARG A 41 7.89 -1.47 9.94
C ARG A 41 7.68 -2.96 9.69
N ALA A 42 7.54 -3.74 10.76
CA ALA A 42 7.09 -5.14 10.66
C ALA A 42 5.76 -5.26 9.89
N SER A 43 4.99 -4.17 9.83
CA SER A 43 3.79 -4.05 9.01
C SER A 43 4.05 -4.13 7.50
N GLU A 44 5.19 -3.72 6.96
CA GLU A 44 5.44 -3.76 5.51
C GLU A 44 5.50 -5.19 4.95
N PRO A 45 6.34 -6.12 5.47
CA PRO A 45 6.32 -7.51 5.00
C PRO A 45 5.03 -8.23 5.37
N PHE A 46 4.41 -7.90 6.52
CA PHE A 46 3.12 -8.47 6.91
C PHE A 46 2.00 -8.09 5.93
N ASN A 47 1.94 -6.83 5.50
CA ASN A 47 0.97 -6.35 4.52
C ASN A 47 1.19 -6.99 3.15
N LEU A 48 2.44 -7.19 2.74
CA LEU A 48 2.78 -7.85 1.48
C LEU A 48 2.31 -9.32 1.47
N ILE A 49 2.68 -10.08 2.51
CA ILE A 49 2.31 -11.50 2.64
C ILE A 49 0.80 -11.63 2.82
N GLY A 50 0.20 -10.80 3.68
CA GLY A 50 -1.24 -10.77 3.93
C GLY A 50 -2.04 -10.46 2.66
N GLY A 51 -1.61 -9.46 1.88
CA GLY A 51 -2.22 -9.15 0.58
C GLY A 51 -2.22 -10.35 -0.37
N PHE A 52 -1.07 -11.03 -0.49
CA PHE A 52 -0.95 -12.23 -1.32
C PHE A 52 -1.86 -13.38 -0.85
N ILE A 53 -1.94 -13.65 0.45
CA ILE A 53 -2.84 -14.66 1.01
C ILE A 53 -4.30 -14.33 0.69
N ILE A 54 -4.69 -13.06 0.80
CA ILE A 54 -6.06 -12.64 0.51
C ILE A 54 -6.37 -12.77 -0.98
N VAL A 55 -5.43 -12.46 -1.88
CA VAL A 55 -5.57 -12.71 -3.33
C VAL A 55 -5.85 -14.19 -3.59
N LEU A 56 -5.07 -15.10 -2.99
CA LEU A 56 -5.26 -16.54 -3.15
C LEU A 56 -6.61 -17.01 -2.58
N LEU A 57 -7.05 -16.46 -1.44
CA LEU A 57 -8.34 -16.77 -0.86
C LEU A 57 -9.50 -16.41 -1.80
N TYR A 58 -9.47 -15.21 -2.39
CA TYR A 58 -10.51 -14.79 -3.34
C TYR A 58 -10.46 -15.58 -4.64
N LEU A 59 -9.27 -15.91 -5.14
CA LEU A 59 -9.13 -16.81 -6.29
C LEU A 59 -9.73 -18.18 -6.02
N TRP A 60 -9.46 -18.74 -4.84
CA TRP A 60 -10.00 -20.03 -4.42
C TRP A 60 -11.53 -20.02 -4.30
N ILE A 61 -12.10 -18.97 -3.71
CA ILE A 61 -13.56 -18.80 -3.62
C ILE A 61 -14.18 -18.70 -5.02
N LEU A 62 -13.60 -17.87 -5.89
CA LEU A 62 -14.05 -17.72 -7.27
C LEU A 62 -13.99 -19.05 -8.02
N TYR A 63 -12.88 -19.78 -7.90
CA TYR A 63 -12.72 -21.11 -8.49
C TYR A 63 -13.76 -22.10 -7.97
N LYS A 64 -14.01 -22.15 -6.65
CA LYS A 64 -15.06 -23.02 -6.08
C LYS A 64 -16.45 -22.69 -6.63
N GLN A 65 -16.78 -21.41 -6.80
CA GLN A 65 -18.06 -21.01 -7.38
C GLN A 65 -18.16 -21.41 -8.85
N LEU A 66 -17.12 -21.12 -9.65
CA LEU A 66 -17.08 -21.50 -11.06
C LEU A 66 -17.16 -23.01 -11.24
N LYS A 67 -16.43 -23.80 -10.45
CA LYS A 67 -16.47 -25.27 -10.50
C LYS A 67 -17.86 -25.85 -10.23
N ARG A 68 -18.71 -25.15 -9.47
CA ARG A 68 -20.10 -25.57 -9.21
C ARG A 68 -21.06 -25.14 -10.32
N VAL A 69 -20.91 -23.92 -10.82
CA VAL A 69 -21.90 -23.32 -11.74
C VAL A 69 -21.60 -23.62 -13.21
N VAL A 70 -20.33 -23.66 -13.60
CA VAL A 70 -19.95 -23.87 -15.01
C VAL A 70 -20.45 -25.21 -15.56
N PRO A 71 -20.30 -26.37 -14.87
CA PRO A 71 -20.80 -27.64 -15.39
C PRO A 71 -22.33 -27.71 -15.48
N LEU A 72 -23.03 -26.94 -14.65
CA LEU A 72 -24.50 -26.86 -14.66
C LEU A 72 -25.01 -26.06 -15.86
N LEU A 73 -24.30 -25.00 -16.24
CA LEU A 73 -24.76 -24.04 -17.24
C LEU A 73 -24.16 -24.27 -18.63
N TYR A 74 -22.89 -24.68 -18.71
CA TYR A 74 -22.17 -24.86 -19.96
C TYR A 74 -22.04 -26.35 -20.29
N PRO A 75 -22.34 -26.78 -21.53
CA PRO A 75 -22.73 -25.96 -22.69
C PRO A 75 -24.25 -25.77 -22.87
N GLN A 76 -25.08 -26.34 -21.99
CA GLN A 76 -26.53 -26.47 -22.25
C GLN A 76 -27.32 -25.16 -22.28
N TYR A 77 -26.92 -24.18 -21.49
CA TYR A 77 -27.62 -22.91 -21.28
C TYR A 77 -26.77 -21.68 -21.65
N LEU A 78 -25.48 -21.88 -21.91
CA LEU A 78 -24.52 -20.83 -22.25
C LEU A 78 -23.70 -21.26 -23.47
N ASP A 79 -23.65 -20.40 -24.49
CA ASP A 79 -22.81 -20.60 -25.67
C ASP A 79 -21.34 -20.32 -25.38
N LYS A 80 -21.08 -19.42 -24.41
CA LYS A 80 -19.73 -18.94 -24.09
C LYS A 80 -19.51 -18.89 -22.59
N TRP A 81 -18.36 -19.37 -22.12
CA TRP A 81 -18.05 -19.47 -20.69
C TRP A 81 -18.16 -18.14 -19.92
N TYR A 82 -17.80 -17.01 -20.55
CA TYR A 82 -17.83 -15.70 -19.90
C TYR A 82 -19.25 -15.13 -19.72
N GLN A 83 -20.26 -15.71 -20.36
CA GLN A 83 -21.66 -15.32 -20.16
C GLN A 83 -22.13 -15.60 -18.73
N ILE A 84 -21.40 -16.43 -17.97
CA ILE A 84 -21.62 -16.64 -16.54
C ILE A 84 -21.52 -15.33 -15.72
N PHE A 85 -20.87 -14.28 -16.23
CA PHE A 85 -20.81 -12.98 -15.56
C PHE A 85 -21.98 -12.05 -15.93
N ASN A 86 -22.85 -12.46 -16.86
CA ASN A 86 -24.05 -11.70 -17.21
C ASN A 86 -25.17 -12.00 -16.21
N ARG A 87 -25.42 -11.04 -15.32
CA ARG A 87 -26.44 -11.16 -14.27
C ARG A 87 -27.86 -11.34 -14.83
N GLU A 88 -28.23 -10.60 -15.87
CA GLU A 88 -29.58 -10.69 -16.43
C GLU A 88 -29.83 -12.04 -17.07
N LEU A 89 -28.81 -12.59 -17.74
CA LEU A 89 -28.89 -13.93 -18.31
C LEU A 89 -29.02 -15.00 -17.22
N LEU A 90 -28.19 -14.93 -16.18
CA LEU A 90 -28.28 -15.85 -15.05
C LEU A 90 -29.62 -15.79 -14.32
N GLU A 91 -30.19 -14.59 -14.16
CA GLU A 91 -31.50 -14.43 -13.53
C GLU A 91 -32.60 -15.11 -14.37
N ARG A 92 -32.58 -14.94 -15.69
CA ARG A 92 -33.53 -15.63 -16.59
C ARG A 92 -33.39 -17.14 -16.55
N ILE A 93 -32.16 -17.66 -16.52
CA ILE A 93 -31.92 -19.11 -16.39
C ILE A 93 -32.42 -19.60 -15.03
N ARG A 94 -32.19 -18.84 -13.95
CA ARG A 94 -32.68 -19.16 -12.60
C ARG A 94 -34.20 -19.25 -12.58
N GLU A 95 -34.89 -18.25 -13.14
CA GLU A 95 -36.36 -18.22 -13.21
C GLU A 95 -36.89 -19.44 -13.97
N GLY A 96 -36.29 -19.78 -15.12
CA GLY A 96 -36.64 -20.99 -15.86
C GLY A 96 -36.39 -22.30 -15.09
N PHE A 97 -35.42 -22.36 -14.18
CA PHE A 97 -35.22 -23.50 -13.29
C PHE A 97 -36.29 -23.58 -12.19
N VAL A 98 -36.73 -22.44 -11.65
CA VAL A 98 -37.83 -22.41 -10.68
C VAL A 98 -39.12 -22.92 -11.31
N GLU A 99 -39.45 -22.46 -12.52
CA GLU A 99 -40.64 -22.90 -13.27
C GLU A 99 -40.66 -24.41 -13.55
N LYS A 100 -39.48 -25.02 -13.71
CA LYS A 100 -39.31 -26.45 -13.95
C LYS A 100 -39.17 -27.30 -12.67
N GLY A 101 -39.26 -26.70 -11.49
CA GLY A 101 -39.08 -27.39 -10.21
C GLY A 101 -37.62 -27.75 -9.87
N MET A 102 -36.64 -27.22 -10.60
CA MET A 102 -35.19 -27.43 -10.41
C MET A 102 -34.64 -26.49 -9.32
N LEU A 103 -35.09 -26.69 -8.08
CA LEU A 103 -34.80 -25.78 -6.97
C LEU A 103 -33.32 -25.79 -6.56
N TYR A 104 -32.63 -26.93 -6.65
CA TYR A 104 -31.21 -27.04 -6.29
C TYR A 104 -30.32 -26.23 -7.24
N GLU A 105 -30.56 -26.37 -8.54
CA GLU A 105 -29.89 -25.66 -9.63
C GLU A 105 -30.16 -24.16 -9.55
N SER A 106 -31.42 -23.78 -9.31
CA SER A 106 -31.82 -22.40 -9.08
C SER A 106 -31.06 -21.79 -7.89
N GLN A 107 -30.94 -22.52 -6.79
CA GLN A 107 -30.19 -22.06 -5.62
C GLN A 107 -28.68 -21.92 -5.89
N ILE A 108 -28.08 -22.82 -6.67
CA ILE A 108 -26.69 -22.71 -7.11
C ILE A 108 -26.46 -21.41 -7.88
N ILE A 109 -27.37 -21.03 -8.79
CA ILE A 109 -27.27 -19.77 -9.54
C ILE A 109 -27.53 -18.57 -8.62
N ALA A 110 -28.52 -18.65 -7.72
CA ALA A 110 -28.85 -17.56 -6.79
C ALA A 110 -27.66 -17.17 -5.89
N GLN A 111 -26.86 -18.16 -5.48
CA GLN A 111 -25.68 -17.95 -4.64
C GLN A 111 -24.43 -17.55 -5.43
N PHE A 112 -24.48 -17.63 -6.76
CA PHE A 112 -23.35 -17.27 -7.60
C PHE A 112 -23.13 -15.75 -7.58
N SER A 113 -21.97 -15.34 -7.09
CA SER A 113 -21.54 -13.94 -7.05
C SER A 113 -20.18 -13.77 -7.73
N GLY A 114 -19.93 -14.55 -8.79
CA GLY A 114 -18.62 -14.64 -9.41
C GLY A 114 -18.07 -13.30 -9.90
N PHE A 115 -18.93 -12.41 -10.40
CA PHE A 115 -18.50 -11.05 -10.81
C PHE A 115 -17.98 -10.21 -9.63
N MET A 116 -18.64 -10.29 -8.47
CA MET A 116 -18.20 -9.60 -7.25
C MET A 116 -16.86 -10.16 -6.77
N TYR A 117 -16.72 -11.49 -6.71
CA TYR A 117 -15.47 -12.12 -6.29
C TYR A 117 -14.32 -11.89 -7.27
N LEU A 118 -14.60 -11.82 -8.57
CA LEU A 118 -13.63 -11.45 -9.59
C LEU A 118 -13.12 -10.02 -9.38
N MET A 119 -14.03 -9.07 -9.13
CA MET A 119 -13.66 -7.69 -8.82
C MET A 119 -12.83 -7.58 -7.53
N LEU A 120 -13.24 -8.28 -6.46
CA LEU A 120 -12.46 -8.32 -5.21
C LEU A 120 -11.07 -8.90 -5.43
N PHE A 121 -10.97 -10.00 -6.19
CA PHE A 121 -9.70 -10.61 -6.57
C PHE A 121 -8.80 -9.61 -7.31
N ILE A 122 -9.31 -8.89 -8.31
CA ILE A 122 -8.57 -7.85 -9.04
C ILE A 122 -8.15 -6.71 -8.11
N SER A 123 -9.04 -6.22 -7.24
CA SER A 123 -8.72 -5.17 -6.27
C SER A 123 -7.56 -5.59 -5.35
N TRP A 124 -7.58 -6.82 -4.85
CA TRP A 124 -6.52 -7.33 -3.97
C TRP A 124 -5.20 -7.56 -4.70
N ILE A 125 -5.23 -7.93 -5.99
CA ILE A 125 -4.04 -7.96 -6.85
C ILE A 125 -3.42 -6.57 -6.92
N ILE A 126 -4.23 -5.55 -7.21
CA ILE A 126 -3.78 -4.16 -7.31
C ILE A 126 -3.14 -3.71 -5.99
N ILE A 127 -3.80 -3.96 -4.85
CA ILE A 127 -3.29 -3.62 -3.51
C ILE A 127 -1.97 -4.35 -3.21
N THR A 128 -1.85 -5.62 -3.61
CA THR A 128 -0.64 -6.41 -3.40
C THR A 128 0.52 -5.86 -4.23
N PHE A 129 0.28 -5.49 -5.49
CA PHE A 129 1.28 -4.82 -6.33
C PHE A 129 1.72 -3.48 -5.78
N ILE A 130 0.80 -2.72 -5.17
CA ILE A 130 1.14 -1.47 -4.47
C ILE A 130 2.13 -1.74 -3.34
N TYR A 131 1.82 -2.69 -2.46
CA TYR A 131 2.69 -3.01 -1.33
C TYR A 131 4.02 -3.58 -1.80
N ALA A 132 4.02 -4.40 -2.85
CA ALA A 132 5.24 -4.91 -3.46
C ALA A 132 6.11 -3.76 -4.01
N TYR A 133 5.50 -2.84 -4.77
CA TYR A 133 6.19 -1.69 -5.31
C TYR A 133 6.79 -0.80 -4.20
N ASP A 134 6.04 -0.54 -3.12
CA ASP A 134 6.56 0.26 -2.01
C ASP A 134 7.66 -0.48 -1.23
N TYR A 135 7.53 -1.80 -1.05
CA TYR A 135 8.52 -2.62 -0.34
C TYR A 135 9.85 -2.74 -1.09
N PHE A 136 9.79 -3.02 -2.40
CA PHE A 136 10.99 -3.16 -3.25
C PHE A 136 11.48 -1.83 -3.83
N GLY A 137 10.69 -0.77 -3.71
CA GLY A 137 11.01 0.56 -4.21
C GLY A 137 12.26 1.11 -3.53
N LYS A 138 13.12 1.76 -4.33
CA LYS A 138 14.31 2.44 -3.80
C LYS A 138 13.86 3.63 -2.93
N LYS A 139 14.16 3.57 -1.64
CA LYS A 139 13.93 4.62 -0.63
C LYS A 139 15.28 5.23 -0.23
N GLY A 140 15.31 6.52 0.06
CA GLY A 140 16.56 7.19 0.36
C GLY A 140 16.56 8.71 0.37
N ILE A 141 17.76 9.25 0.57
CA ILE A 141 18.06 10.66 0.46
C ILE A 141 18.31 10.98 -1.01
N CYS A 142 17.57 11.95 -1.55
CA CYS A 142 17.69 12.43 -2.92
C CYS A 142 18.15 13.89 -2.93
N ASP A 143 18.56 14.41 -4.09
CA ASP A 143 19.05 15.78 -4.25
C ASP A 143 18.09 16.86 -3.71
N LYS A 144 16.78 16.69 -3.92
CA LYS A 144 15.76 17.71 -3.58
C LYS A 144 14.92 17.38 -2.34
N ALA A 145 14.95 16.14 -1.88
CA ALA A 145 14.10 15.65 -0.80
C ALA A 145 14.56 14.30 -0.24
N ILE A 146 13.97 13.90 0.88
CA ILE A 146 14.02 12.52 1.36
C ILE A 146 12.78 11.79 0.83
N PHE A 147 12.99 10.74 0.05
CA PHE A 147 11.93 9.93 -0.55
C PHE A 147 11.86 8.56 0.11
N LEU A 148 10.73 8.26 0.76
CA LEU A 148 10.52 7.01 1.49
C LEU A 148 9.41 6.15 0.88
N GLY A 149 9.16 6.31 -0.42
CA GLY A 149 8.15 5.56 -1.15
C GLY A 149 6.87 6.34 -1.37
N ARG A 150 5.76 5.62 -1.55
CA ARG A 150 4.47 6.15 -2.01
C ARG A 150 3.90 7.23 -1.07
N SER A 151 4.01 7.00 0.22
CA SER A 151 3.36 7.85 1.23
C SER A 151 4.16 9.10 1.58
N SER A 152 5.47 9.11 1.33
CA SER A 152 6.36 10.05 2.01
C SER A 152 7.42 10.63 1.07
N LEU A 153 7.23 11.92 0.77
CA LEU A 153 8.23 12.79 0.17
C LEU A 153 8.42 13.99 1.10
N TYR A 154 9.64 14.17 1.60
CA TYR A 154 9.96 15.23 2.54
C TYR A 154 10.99 16.17 1.90
N SER A 155 10.49 17.25 1.32
CA SER A 155 11.31 18.35 0.83
C SER A 155 12.15 18.94 1.96
N TRP A 156 13.37 19.37 1.65
CA TRP A 156 14.32 19.89 2.64
C TRP A 156 13.74 21.01 3.52
N ASN A 157 12.95 21.92 2.95
CA ASN A 157 12.31 23.02 3.66
C ASN A 157 11.28 22.60 4.73
N LYS A 158 10.82 21.35 4.71
CA LYS A 158 9.88 20.81 5.72
C LYS A 158 10.59 20.11 6.87
N ILE A 159 11.87 19.81 6.71
CA ILE A 159 12.67 19.13 7.72
C ILE A 159 13.21 20.22 8.66
N SER A 160 12.95 20.08 9.97
CA SER A 160 13.39 21.06 10.98
C SER A 160 14.82 20.76 11.42
N CYS A 161 15.09 19.52 11.83
CA CYS A 161 16.41 19.09 12.25
C CYS A 161 16.58 17.58 12.07
N TYR A 162 17.82 17.11 12.26
CA TYR A 162 18.16 15.68 12.25
C TYR A 162 19.09 15.30 13.41
N GLU A 163 19.03 14.03 13.79
CA GLU A 163 19.83 13.44 14.88
C GLU A 163 20.25 12.02 14.49
N TRP A 164 21.51 11.68 14.73
CA TRP A 164 22.01 10.32 14.55
C TRP A 164 21.85 9.53 15.84
N GLY A 165 21.22 8.36 15.76
CA GLY A 165 21.08 7.43 16.87
C GLY A 165 22.14 6.33 16.85
N GLU A 166 21.81 5.25 17.56
CA GLU A 166 22.69 4.10 17.75
C GLU A 166 23.08 3.39 16.45
N HIS A 167 24.28 2.83 16.45
CA HIS A 167 24.73 1.87 15.45
C HIS A 167 24.26 0.46 15.87
N TYR A 168 23.65 -0.26 14.94
CA TYR A 168 23.24 -1.65 15.12
C TYR A 168 23.53 -2.48 13.86
N TYR A 169 23.60 -3.79 14.02
CA TYR A 169 23.77 -4.73 12.91
C TYR A 169 22.46 -5.48 12.63
N LYS A 170 22.14 -5.65 11.35
CA LYS A 170 21.04 -6.52 10.89
C LYS A 170 21.59 -7.58 9.95
N GLY A 171 21.84 -8.78 10.48
CA GLY A 171 22.68 -9.78 9.81
C GLY A 171 24.10 -9.24 9.65
N ASN A 172 24.69 -9.38 8.46
CA ASN A 172 26.06 -8.90 8.19
C ASN A 172 26.13 -7.42 7.75
N LYS A 173 25.04 -6.65 7.89
CA LYS A 173 24.98 -5.25 7.44
C LYS A 173 24.97 -4.31 8.65
N GLY A 174 25.99 -3.45 8.76
CA GLY A 174 26.04 -2.37 9.74
C GLY A 174 25.13 -1.21 9.33
N LEU A 175 24.27 -0.77 10.25
CA LEU A 175 23.27 0.27 10.03
C LEU A 175 23.36 1.33 11.14
N LYS A 176 23.22 2.60 10.76
CA LYS A 176 23.13 3.71 11.70
C LYS A 176 21.74 4.34 11.64
N LYS A 177 21.13 4.57 12.81
CA LYS A 177 19.81 5.18 12.92
C LYS A 177 19.88 6.67 12.63
N LEU A 178 18.96 7.16 11.83
CA LEU A 178 18.80 8.57 11.50
C LEU A 178 17.38 9.00 11.88
N HIS A 179 17.27 9.93 12.82
CA HIS A 179 16.03 10.55 13.23
C HIS A 179 15.89 11.88 12.51
N ILE A 180 14.78 12.08 11.80
CA ILE A 180 14.47 13.33 11.10
C ILE A 180 13.19 13.91 11.69
N SER A 181 13.25 15.16 12.13
CA SER A 181 12.10 15.91 12.61
C SER A 181 11.47 16.69 11.44
N ILE A 182 10.17 16.53 11.25
CA ILE A 182 9.43 17.08 10.11
C ILE A 182 8.31 17.96 10.63
N LYS A 183 8.23 19.19 10.12
CA LYS A 183 7.17 20.14 10.48
C LYS A 183 5.82 19.60 10.03
N ASN A 184 4.89 19.45 10.96
CA ASN A 184 3.52 19.05 10.65
C ASN A 184 2.80 20.18 9.90
N GLY A 185 2.11 19.82 8.82
CA GLY A 185 1.16 20.72 8.17
C GLY A 185 -0.05 21.00 9.06
N LYS A 186 -0.83 22.03 8.72
CA LYS A 186 -2.00 22.50 9.50
C LYS A 186 -2.95 21.36 9.91
N VAL A 187 -3.26 20.44 8.98
CA VAL A 187 -4.16 19.31 9.24
C VAL A 187 -3.54 18.28 10.19
N SER A 188 -2.27 17.91 9.98
CA SER A 188 -1.57 16.94 10.85
C SER A 188 -1.45 17.48 12.28
N ARG A 189 -1.14 18.78 12.42
CA ARG A 189 -1.07 19.47 13.70
C ARG A 189 -2.43 19.48 14.42
N MET A 190 -3.51 19.74 13.69
CA MET A 190 -4.87 19.71 14.25
C MET A 190 -5.25 18.33 14.77
N LEU A 191 -4.84 17.26 14.08
CA LEU A 191 -5.16 15.88 14.49
C LEU A 191 -4.28 15.36 15.63
N THR A 192 -3.00 15.70 15.63
CA THR A 192 -2.02 15.13 16.56
C THR A 192 -1.68 16.04 17.74
N GLY A 193 -2.03 17.33 17.66
CA GLY A 193 -1.62 18.35 18.62
C GLY A 193 -0.12 18.65 18.61
N LYS A 194 0.66 18.07 17.69
CA LYS A 194 2.12 18.20 17.65
C LYS A 194 2.56 19.08 16.48
N ASP A 195 3.53 19.95 16.72
CA ASP A 195 4.12 20.78 15.68
C ASP A 195 5.05 20.02 14.75
N GLU A 196 5.61 18.91 15.22
CA GLU A 196 6.57 18.09 14.47
C GLU A 196 6.29 16.58 14.60
N MET A 197 6.73 15.83 13.60
CA MET A 197 6.71 14.38 13.54
C MET A 197 8.14 13.86 13.36
N LYS A 198 8.56 12.90 14.19
CA LYS A 198 9.83 12.20 14.01
C LYS A 198 9.68 11.02 13.05
N VAL A 199 10.62 10.89 12.12
CA VAL A 199 10.74 9.78 11.18
C VAL A 199 12.08 9.10 11.38
N ASN A 200 12.06 7.79 11.65
CA ASN A 200 13.25 7.00 11.90
C ASN A 200 13.66 6.22 10.65
N LEU A 201 14.88 6.47 10.20
CA LEU A 201 15.51 5.83 9.06
C LEU A 201 16.73 5.01 9.51
N ALA A 202 17.10 4.07 8.67
CA ALA A 202 18.31 3.29 8.75
C ALA A 202 19.16 3.53 7.51
N VAL A 203 20.38 3.99 7.72
CA VAL A 203 21.39 4.24 6.69
C VAL A 203 22.52 3.24 6.86
N ARG A 204 23.12 2.77 5.77
CA ARG A 204 24.29 1.89 5.85
C ARG A 204 25.47 2.64 6.46
N ILE A 205 26.28 1.95 7.25
CA ILE A 205 27.44 2.60 7.88
C ILE A 205 28.45 3.11 6.86
N GLU A 206 28.60 2.41 5.72
CA GLU A 206 29.45 2.81 4.60
C GLU A 206 29.02 4.16 3.98
N ASP A 207 27.71 4.46 4.02
CA ASP A 207 27.14 5.69 3.48
C ASP A 207 27.03 6.80 4.55
N TYR A 208 27.45 6.54 5.80
CA TYR A 208 27.25 7.47 6.93
C TYR A 208 27.90 8.82 6.70
N GLU A 209 29.19 8.86 6.34
CA GLU A 209 29.93 10.13 6.19
C GLU A 209 29.34 10.98 5.07
N LYS A 210 28.98 10.32 3.95
CA LYS A 210 28.31 10.96 2.82
C LYS A 210 26.93 11.47 3.24
N ALA A 211 26.18 10.70 4.02
CA ALA A 211 24.86 11.09 4.49
C ALA A 211 24.94 12.28 5.44
N ASP A 212 25.87 12.26 6.39
CA ASP A 212 26.04 13.34 7.35
C ASP A 212 26.48 14.63 6.64
N SER A 213 27.39 14.56 5.68
CA SER A 213 27.79 15.72 4.87
C SER A 213 26.60 16.35 4.13
N ILE A 214 25.76 15.55 3.47
CA ILE A 214 24.56 16.06 2.79
C ILE A 214 23.56 16.66 3.79
N LEU A 215 23.36 16.00 4.94
CA LEU A 215 22.42 16.48 5.94
C LEU A 215 22.90 17.80 6.56
N GLN A 216 24.19 17.95 6.87
CA GLN A 216 24.77 19.19 7.40
C GLN A 216 24.67 20.36 6.41
N GLU A 217 24.81 20.09 5.10
CA GLU A 217 24.65 21.11 4.06
C GLU A 217 23.19 21.61 3.96
N ARG A 218 22.22 20.71 4.20
CA ARG A 218 20.80 20.96 3.90
C ARG A 218 19.94 21.28 5.12
N ILE A 219 20.34 20.83 6.30
CA ILE A 219 19.53 20.80 7.52
C ILE A 219 20.43 21.10 8.73
N THR A 220 19.93 21.87 9.68
CA THR A 220 20.60 22.08 10.96
C THR A 220 20.55 20.82 11.82
N LYS A 221 21.67 20.40 12.39
CA LYS A 221 21.70 19.34 13.41
C LYS A 221 20.84 19.78 14.60
N CYS A 222 20.03 18.90 15.17
CA CYS A 222 19.25 19.28 16.34
C CYS A 222 20.23 19.72 17.44
N GLU A 223 20.06 20.93 17.99
CA GLU A 223 20.79 21.31 19.20
C GLU A 223 20.33 20.39 20.32
N GLU A 224 21.26 19.66 20.94
CA GLU A 224 20.96 19.01 22.19
C GLU A 224 20.55 20.12 23.16
N ALA A 225 19.32 20.07 23.68
CA ALA A 225 18.93 20.87 24.82
C ALA A 225 19.73 20.41 26.04
N VAL A 226 21.01 20.77 26.09
CA VAL A 226 21.85 20.71 27.27
C VAL A 226 21.58 22.01 28.03
N ASN A 227 21.12 21.84 29.27
CA ASN A 227 20.78 22.85 30.30
C ASN A 227 19.35 23.40 30.30
N ASP A 228 18.48 22.74 31.07
CA ASP A 228 17.58 23.44 32.01
C ASP A 228 17.12 22.54 33.19
N LYS A 229 18.00 21.65 33.67
CA LYS A 229 17.81 20.93 34.96
C LYS A 229 19.02 21.05 35.91
N ALA A 230 19.80 22.13 35.75
CA ALA A 230 20.81 22.53 36.72
C ALA A 230 20.41 23.90 37.28
N GLY A 231 19.38 23.93 38.14
CA GLY A 231 18.89 25.19 38.69
C GLY A 231 17.51 25.12 39.34
N ALA A 232 17.23 24.08 40.13
CA ALA A 232 16.18 24.12 41.13
C ALA A 232 16.65 23.27 42.32
N ILE A 233 17.57 23.84 43.10
CA ILE A 233 17.71 23.55 44.52
C ILE A 233 16.62 24.34 45.23
#